data_AF-A0A3Q0FXI3-F1
#
_entry.id   AF-A0A3Q0FXI3-F1
#
_cell.length_a   1.000
_cell.length_b   1.000
_cell.length_c   1.000
_cell.angle_alpha   90.00
_cell.angle_beta   90.00
_cell.angle_gamma   90.00
#
_symmetry.space_group_name_H-M   'P 1'
#
loop_
_entity.id
_entity.type
_entity.pdbx_description
1 polymer ?
#
loop_
_entity_poly.entity_id
_entity_poly.type
_entity_poly.pdbx_seq_one_letter_code
_entity_poly.pdbx_strand_id
1 'polypeptide(L)'
;MTPAACSLQPQGSPGTGDLVLGCTSDRRCSFGSSLWCPFHAVAFNLIVFMLLACHTRAVFADPGMVPLPDTAIDFSDLRSGTPHKNDRGNEDWTVCNRCETYRPPRAHHCRICHRCVRRMDHHCPWINNCVGELNQKYFIQFLFYTGLASLYAMGLVLTTWLWPADKGLSENVAEADGGASNSHVHMAHCIILLVESVLFGLFVTVIFYDQVVSIITDETPIEQLRNRLLKEANREVAHTRKPKIALLREVFGRGFVICWFFPCNCSPPSGGGPSYSYLPNYDV
;
A
#
# COMPACT_ATOMS: atom_id res chain seq x y z
N MET A 1 -7.78 -4.18 -41.17
CA MET A 1 -8.75 -3.50 -42.05
C MET A 1 -8.03 -2.26 -42.55
N THR A 2 -7.58 -2.06 -43.80
CA THR A 2 -7.75 -2.61 -45.17
C THR A 2 -6.45 -2.27 -45.94
N PRO A 3 -6.06 -2.95 -47.04
CA PRO A 3 -4.88 -2.56 -47.80
C PRO A 3 -5.20 -1.35 -48.70
N ALA A 4 -4.26 -0.41 -48.79
CA ALA A 4 -4.38 0.77 -49.63
C ALA A 4 -4.35 0.39 -51.12
N ALA A 5 -5.30 0.93 -51.89
CA ALA A 5 -5.37 0.79 -53.34
C ALA A 5 -4.28 1.66 -53.99
N CYS A 6 -3.49 1.05 -54.87
CA CYS A 6 -2.48 1.71 -55.68
C CYS A 6 -3.11 2.11 -57.02
N SER A 7 -3.23 3.41 -57.31
CA SER A 7 -3.67 3.90 -58.62
C SER A 7 -2.45 4.28 -59.48
N LEU A 8 -2.30 3.59 -60.61
CA LEU A 8 -1.34 3.89 -61.67
C LEU A 8 -1.80 5.10 -62.49
N GLN A 9 -0.93 6.09 -62.70
CA GLN A 9 -1.04 7.02 -63.82
C GLN A 9 0.17 6.86 -64.76
N PRO A 10 -0.01 7.03 -66.09
CA PRO A 10 0.97 6.62 -67.09
C PRO A 10 2.14 7.60 -67.21
N GLN A 11 3.33 7.05 -67.39
CA GLN A 11 4.56 7.79 -67.69
C GLN A 11 4.65 8.11 -69.19
N GLY A 12 5.10 9.33 -69.49
CA GLY A 12 5.74 9.68 -70.76
C GLY A 12 7.19 10.10 -70.49
N SER A 13 8.14 9.37 -71.08
CA SER A 13 9.58 9.68 -71.13
C SER A 13 9.91 10.33 -72.50
N PRO A 14 11.07 11.02 -72.74
CA PRO A 14 12.39 10.37 -72.73
C PRO A 14 13.61 11.24 -72.32
N GLY A 15 14.65 10.60 -71.76
CA GLY A 15 16.04 10.99 -72.01
C GLY A 15 16.86 11.59 -70.87
N THR A 16 17.90 10.85 -70.46
CA THR A 16 19.02 11.17 -69.54
C THR A 16 18.68 11.27 -68.05
N GLY A 17 19.16 10.28 -67.30
CA GLY A 17 18.80 10.01 -65.92
C GLY A 17 19.54 10.87 -64.90
N ASP A 18 18.74 11.56 -64.10
CA ASP A 18 18.97 11.72 -62.66
C ASP A 18 17.61 11.49 -61.98
N LEU A 19 17.37 10.26 -61.54
CA LEU A 19 16.16 9.87 -60.83
C LEU A 19 16.34 10.24 -59.36
N VAL A 20 16.22 11.53 -59.05
CA VAL A 20 16.01 11.98 -57.67
C VAL A 20 14.58 11.59 -57.29
N LEU A 21 14.42 10.34 -56.85
CA LEU A 21 13.18 9.86 -56.25
C LEU A 21 13.03 10.54 -54.88
N GLY A 22 12.53 11.77 -54.90
CA GLY A 22 12.08 12.51 -53.73
C GLY A 22 10.88 11.80 -53.10
N CYS A 23 11.15 10.80 -52.27
CA CYS A 23 10.21 10.26 -51.32
C CYS A 23 10.87 10.34 -49.94
N THR A 24 11.01 11.57 -49.44
CA THR A 24 11.23 11.82 -48.02
C THR A 24 9.98 11.29 -47.30
N SER A 25 10.05 10.03 -46.88
CA SER A 25 9.16 9.46 -45.89
C SER A 25 9.42 10.22 -44.58
N ASP A 26 8.79 11.39 -44.48
CA ASP A 26 8.76 12.23 -43.30
C ASP A 26 7.92 11.46 -42.27
N ARG A 27 8.58 10.53 -41.57
CA ARG A 27 8.11 9.89 -40.33
C ARG A 27 8.15 10.89 -39.18
N ARG A 28 7.67 12.10 -39.46
CA ARG A 28 7.50 13.17 -38.48
C ARG A 28 6.17 12.90 -37.77
N CYS A 29 6.11 11.80 -37.03
CA CYS A 29 5.15 11.68 -35.94
C CYS A 29 5.53 12.77 -34.95
N SER A 30 4.87 13.91 -35.08
CA SER A 30 4.99 15.03 -34.16
C SER A 30 4.86 14.50 -32.75
N PHE A 31 5.83 14.82 -31.88
CA PHE A 31 5.73 14.54 -30.45
C PHE A 31 4.45 15.17 -29.85
N GLY A 32 3.83 16.14 -30.55
CA GLY A 32 2.54 16.72 -30.23
C GLY A 32 1.28 15.93 -30.62
N SER A 33 1.38 14.79 -31.33
CA SER A 33 0.21 13.96 -31.72
C SER A 33 0.08 12.65 -30.94
N SER A 34 1.04 12.30 -30.09
CA SER A 34 0.99 11.08 -29.28
C SER A 34 0.57 11.38 -27.85
N LEU A 35 -0.58 10.83 -27.42
CA LEU A 35 -1.06 10.95 -26.04
C LEU A 35 -0.27 10.08 -25.04
N TRP A 36 0.75 9.35 -25.50
CA TRP A 36 1.52 8.41 -24.70
C TRP A 36 2.31 9.07 -23.56
N CYS A 37 3.11 10.09 -23.88
CA CYS A 37 3.89 10.83 -22.89
C CYS A 37 3.01 11.50 -21.82
N PRO A 38 1.97 12.29 -22.18
CA PRO A 38 1.11 12.90 -21.16
C PRO A 38 0.32 11.85 -20.36
N PHE A 39 -0.08 10.73 -20.97
CA PHE A 39 -0.74 9.64 -20.24
C PHE A 39 0.15 9.06 -19.13
N HIS A 40 1.39 8.69 -19.46
CA HIS A 40 2.32 8.13 -18.48
C HIS A 40 2.72 9.15 -17.41
N ALA A 41 2.89 10.41 -17.79
CA ALA A 41 3.16 11.49 -16.85
C ALA A 41 2.01 11.65 -15.85
N VAL A 42 0.76 11.72 -16.32
CA VAL A 42 -0.42 11.84 -15.45
C VAL A 42 -0.56 10.61 -14.56
N ALA A 43 -0.45 9.41 -15.12
CA ALA A 43 -0.57 8.17 -14.35
C ALA A 43 0.49 8.04 -13.25
N PHE A 44 1.76 8.33 -13.55
CA PHE A 44 2.83 8.31 -12.55
C PHE A 44 2.58 9.33 -11.43
N ASN A 45 2.20 10.57 -11.79
CA ASN A 45 1.91 11.62 -10.81
C ASN A 45 0.71 11.27 -9.93
N LEU A 46 -0.32 10.61 -10.48
CA LEU A 46 -1.46 10.13 -9.70
C LEU A 46 -1.05 9.04 -8.70
N ILE A 47 -0.19 8.10 -9.11
CA ILE A 47 0.34 7.07 -8.22
C ILE A 47 1.15 7.72 -7.09
N VAL A 48 2.06 8.63 -7.42
CA VAL A 48 2.88 9.35 -6.43
C VAL A 48 2.02 10.18 -5.49
N PHE A 49 1.01 10.89 -6.01
CA PHE A 49 0.06 11.64 -5.19
C PHE A 49 -0.66 10.75 -4.19
N MET A 50 -1.17 9.59 -4.63
CA MET A 50 -1.83 8.63 -3.76
C MET A 50 -0.86 8.03 -2.73
N LEU A 51 0.37 7.71 -3.13
CA LEU A 51 1.43 7.24 -2.23
C LEU A 51 1.68 8.26 -1.12
N LEU A 52 1.92 9.52 -1.48
CA LEU A 52 2.18 10.60 -0.52
C LEU A 52 0.99 10.84 0.40
N ALA A 53 -0.23 10.79 -0.11
CA ALA A 53 -1.44 10.94 0.69
C ALA A 53 -1.58 9.79 1.72
N CYS A 54 -1.35 8.54 1.30
CA CYS A 54 -1.41 7.38 2.20
C CYS A 54 -0.28 7.43 3.25
N HIS A 55 0.94 7.78 2.84
CA HIS A 55 2.08 7.95 3.74
C HIS A 55 1.79 9.02 4.80
N THR A 56 1.33 10.20 4.37
CA THR A 56 0.97 11.31 5.26
C THR A 56 -0.08 10.87 6.28
N ARG A 57 -1.10 10.12 5.85
CA ARG A 57 -2.12 9.60 6.77
C ARG A 57 -1.55 8.55 7.72
N ALA A 58 -0.67 7.66 7.28
CA ALA A 58 -0.03 6.67 8.15
C ALA A 58 0.86 7.33 9.23
N VAL A 59 1.60 8.38 8.85
CA VAL A 59 2.46 9.15 9.77
C VAL A 59 1.64 9.88 10.83
N PHE A 60 0.58 10.60 10.41
CA PHE A 60 -0.12 11.52 11.31
C PHE A 60 -1.40 10.97 11.94
N ALA A 61 -1.92 9.83 11.47
CA ALA A 61 -3.08 9.21 12.12
C ALA A 61 -2.71 8.62 13.48
N ASP A 62 -3.64 8.72 14.43
CA ASP A 62 -3.57 7.99 15.69
C ASP A 62 -3.55 6.48 15.37
N PRO A 63 -2.56 5.70 15.83
CA PRO A 63 -2.54 4.26 15.65
C PRO A 63 -3.58 3.51 16.49
N GLY A 64 -4.28 4.19 17.40
CA GLY A 64 -5.17 3.59 18.39
C GLY A 64 -4.54 3.59 19.77
N MET A 65 -4.00 4.74 20.20
CA MET A 65 -3.43 4.91 21.52
C MET A 65 -4.47 4.61 22.60
N VAL A 66 -4.07 3.80 23.59
CA VAL A 66 -4.86 3.63 24.81
C VAL A 66 -4.79 4.96 25.56
N PRO A 67 -5.94 5.56 25.87
CA PRO A 67 -6.00 6.82 26.59
C PRO A 67 -5.53 6.62 28.04
N LEU A 68 -4.85 7.63 28.59
CA LEU A 68 -4.32 7.58 29.96
C LEU A 68 -5.43 7.95 30.94
N PRO A 69 -5.45 7.35 32.14
CA PRO A 69 -6.42 7.72 33.15
C PRO A 69 -6.11 9.09 33.78
N ASP A 70 -7.16 9.88 34.02
CA ASP A 70 -7.05 11.20 34.68
C ASP A 70 -6.83 11.06 36.20
N THR A 71 -7.18 9.90 36.78
CA THR A 71 -7.02 9.59 38.19
C THR A 71 -6.28 8.27 38.37
N ALA A 72 -5.57 8.12 39.49
CA ALA A 72 -4.92 6.85 39.82
C ALA A 72 -5.95 5.70 39.84
N ILE A 73 -5.69 4.67 39.03
CA ILE A 73 -6.53 3.47 38.97
C ILE A 73 -6.10 2.51 40.08
N ASP A 74 -7.08 1.96 40.82
CA ASP A 74 -6.82 0.85 41.72
C ASP A 74 -6.76 -0.48 40.95
N PHE A 75 -5.63 -1.17 41.03
CA PHE A 75 -5.41 -2.47 40.38
C PHE A 75 -5.71 -3.66 41.30
N SER A 76 -6.36 -3.44 42.45
CA SER A 76 -6.72 -4.46 43.43
C SER A 76 -7.53 -5.61 42.80
N ASP A 77 -8.45 -5.31 41.88
CA ASP A 77 -9.33 -6.29 41.23
C ASP A 77 -8.62 -7.34 40.37
N LEU A 78 -7.48 -7.01 39.74
CA LEU A 78 -6.69 -8.00 38.98
C LEU A 78 -5.75 -8.81 39.88
N ARG A 79 -5.42 -8.29 41.07
CA ARG A 79 -4.53 -8.97 42.04
C ARG A 79 -5.30 -9.86 43.00
N SER A 80 -6.56 -9.55 43.28
CA SER A 80 -7.41 -10.29 44.20
C SER A 80 -7.78 -11.68 43.66
N GLY A 81 -7.62 -11.92 42.36
CA GLY A 81 -7.81 -13.25 41.75
C GLY A 81 -9.21 -13.83 41.96
N THR A 82 -10.16 -13.02 42.42
CA THR A 82 -11.55 -13.44 42.62
C THR A 82 -12.19 -13.60 41.26
N PRO A 83 -12.54 -14.83 40.85
CA PRO A 83 -13.17 -15.07 39.57
C PRO A 83 -14.61 -14.55 39.68
N HIS A 84 -14.83 -13.28 39.37
CA HIS A 84 -16.17 -12.78 39.15
C HIS A 84 -16.72 -13.50 37.92
N LYS A 85 -17.56 -14.51 38.18
CA LYS A 85 -18.45 -15.14 37.20
C LYS A 85 -19.45 -14.08 36.72
N ASN A 86 -19.04 -13.20 35.82
CA ASN A 86 -19.96 -12.48 34.95
C ASN A 86 -19.31 -12.32 33.57
N ASP A 87 -19.91 -13.04 32.62
CA ASP A 87 -19.89 -12.88 31.16
C ASP A 87 -18.56 -12.73 30.42
N ARG A 88 -18.05 -13.88 29.94
CA ARG A 88 -17.53 -14.23 28.59
C ARG A 88 -16.71 -13.22 27.74
N GLY A 89 -16.34 -12.05 28.25
CA GLY A 89 -15.75 -10.94 27.48
C GLY A 89 -14.66 -10.15 28.20
N ASN A 90 -14.38 -10.46 29.48
CA ASN A 90 -13.41 -9.71 30.29
C ASN A 90 -12.10 -10.46 30.59
N GLU A 91 -11.93 -11.68 30.08
CA GLU A 91 -10.83 -12.60 30.48
C GLU A 91 -9.42 -12.20 29.97
N ASP A 92 -9.29 -11.24 29.06
CA ASP A 92 -7.99 -10.91 28.41
C ASP A 92 -7.45 -9.51 28.73
N TRP A 93 -8.08 -8.76 29.62
CA TRP A 93 -7.55 -7.46 30.06
C TRP A 93 -6.33 -7.64 30.94
N THR A 94 -5.30 -6.83 30.71
CA THR A 94 -4.04 -6.89 31.46
C THR A 94 -3.66 -5.50 31.94
N VAL A 95 -2.66 -5.36 32.82
CA VAL A 95 -2.20 -4.05 33.31
C VAL A 95 -0.87 -3.68 32.67
N CYS A 96 -0.72 -2.42 32.27
CA CYS A 96 0.57 -1.87 31.89
C CYS A 96 1.17 -1.05 33.05
N ASN A 97 2.21 -1.58 33.71
CA ASN A 97 2.88 -0.88 34.81
C ASN A 97 3.56 0.44 34.40
N ARG A 98 3.84 0.65 33.11
CA ARG A 98 4.51 1.87 32.63
C ARG A 98 3.54 3.00 32.31
N CYS A 99 2.34 2.65 31.85
CA CYS A 99 1.28 3.61 31.53
C CYS A 99 0.25 3.71 32.67
N GLU A 100 0.40 2.88 33.71
CA GLU A 100 -0.53 2.78 34.84
C GLU A 100 -1.99 2.74 34.40
N THR A 101 -2.26 1.91 33.38
CA THR A 101 -3.59 1.78 32.79
C THR A 101 -3.93 0.32 32.51
N TYR A 102 -5.23 0.02 32.46
CA TYR A 102 -5.71 -1.21 31.88
C TYR A 102 -5.39 -1.26 30.39
N ARG A 103 -4.90 -2.41 29.96
CA ARG A 103 -4.48 -2.72 28.60
C ARG A 103 -5.53 -3.67 28.00
N PRO A 104 -6.29 -3.20 27.00
CA PRO A 104 -7.23 -4.03 26.29
C PRO A 104 -6.61 -5.30 25.69
N PRO A 105 -7.42 -6.32 25.39
CA PRO A 105 -6.95 -7.48 24.64
C PRO A 105 -6.23 -7.05 23.35
N ARG A 106 -5.10 -7.70 23.05
CA ARG A 106 -4.23 -7.40 21.88
C ARG A 106 -3.56 -6.02 21.88
N ALA A 107 -3.71 -5.21 22.93
CA ALA A 107 -2.93 -3.99 23.06
C ALA A 107 -1.51 -4.30 23.59
N HIS A 108 -0.50 -3.58 23.09
CA HIS A 108 0.88 -3.73 23.53
C HIS A 108 1.51 -2.36 23.83
N HIS A 109 2.45 -2.32 24.78
CA HIS A 109 3.18 -1.10 25.12
C HIS A 109 4.36 -0.93 24.15
N CYS A 110 4.32 0.14 23.35
CA CYS A 110 5.45 0.50 22.52
C CYS A 110 6.45 1.33 23.33
N ARG A 111 7.69 0.88 23.40
CA ARG A 111 8.76 1.58 24.12
C ARG A 111 9.19 2.89 23.46
N ILE A 112 9.00 3.00 22.14
CA ILE A 112 9.37 4.19 21.35
C ILE A 112 8.25 5.23 21.42
N CYS A 113 6.99 4.80 21.22
CA CYS A 113 5.81 5.67 21.35
C CYS A 113 5.47 6.01 22.82
N HIS A 114 6.12 5.36 23.81
CA HIS A 114 5.87 5.48 25.26
C HIS A 114 4.40 5.31 25.70
N ARG A 115 3.64 4.55 24.91
CA ARG A 115 2.19 4.42 25.07
C ARG A 115 1.75 3.00 24.71
N CYS A 116 0.64 2.56 25.30
CA CYS A 116 -0.05 1.36 24.85
C CYS A 116 -0.83 1.66 23.57
N VAL A 117 -0.70 0.78 22.57
CA VAL A 117 -1.39 0.88 21.28
C VAL A 117 -2.29 -0.34 21.11
N ARG A 118 -3.54 -0.12 20.70
CA ARG A 118 -4.54 -1.16 20.45
C ARG A 118 -4.22 -1.93 19.17
N ARG A 119 -4.38 -3.27 19.23
CA ARG A 119 -4.00 -4.21 18.16
C ARG A 119 -2.67 -3.82 17.52
N MET A 120 -1.69 -3.51 18.38
CA MET A 120 -0.38 -3.05 17.93
C MET A 120 0.28 -4.14 17.08
N ASP A 121 0.68 -3.79 15.87
CA ASP A 121 1.46 -4.68 15.01
C ASP A 121 2.96 -4.45 15.27
N HIS A 122 3.47 -3.27 14.92
CA HIS A 122 4.85 -2.89 15.20
C HIS A 122 5.02 -1.36 15.28
N HIS A 123 6.20 -0.92 15.74
CA HIS A 123 6.64 0.46 15.54
C HIS A 123 7.44 0.53 14.25
N CYS A 124 7.03 1.40 13.32
CA CYS A 124 7.64 1.50 12.01
C CYS A 124 8.48 2.77 11.92
N PRO A 125 9.82 2.66 11.80
CA PRO A 125 10.71 3.81 11.68
C PRO A 125 10.42 4.66 10.44
N TRP A 126 9.94 4.04 9.36
CA TRP A 126 9.72 4.69 8.06
C TRP A 126 8.58 5.71 8.07
N ILE A 127 7.55 5.48 8.90
CA ILE A 127 6.47 6.45 9.12
C ILE A 127 6.63 7.20 10.44
N ASN A 128 7.71 6.92 11.19
CA ASN A 128 7.96 7.44 12.53
C ASN A 128 6.72 7.35 13.46
N ASN A 129 5.98 6.25 13.35
CA ASN A 129 4.73 6.05 14.08
C ASN A 129 4.53 4.55 14.34
N CYS A 130 3.71 4.25 15.36
CA CYS A 130 3.23 2.91 15.60
C CYS A 130 2.22 2.52 14.50
N VAL A 131 2.18 1.25 14.09
CA VAL A 131 1.11 0.68 13.24
C VAL A 131 0.16 -0.10 14.15
N GLY A 132 -1.10 0.29 14.16
CA GLY A 132 -2.14 -0.29 15.01
C GLY A 132 -3.52 -0.18 14.39
N GLU A 133 -4.54 -0.49 15.18
CA GLU A 133 -5.93 -0.65 14.73
C GLU A 133 -6.45 0.51 13.85
N LEU A 134 -6.13 1.76 14.20
CA LEU A 134 -6.74 2.94 13.57
C LEU A 134 -5.97 3.48 12.35
N ASN A 135 -4.71 3.06 12.14
CA ASN A 135 -3.90 3.50 11.01
C ASN A 135 -3.39 2.37 10.11
N GLN A 136 -3.66 1.10 10.46
CA GLN A 136 -3.25 -0.07 9.66
C GLN A 136 -3.73 0.00 8.20
N LYS A 137 -4.94 0.52 7.95
CA LYS A 137 -5.46 0.77 6.60
C LYS A 137 -4.49 1.64 5.78
N TYR A 138 -4.08 2.78 6.32
CA TYR A 138 -3.22 3.73 5.61
C TYR A 138 -1.83 3.17 5.38
N PHE A 139 -1.31 2.40 6.34
CA PHE A 139 -0.04 1.70 6.19
C PHE A 139 -0.07 0.71 5.01
N ILE A 140 -1.12 -0.10 4.89
CA ILE A 140 -1.25 -1.07 3.79
C ILE A 140 -1.43 -0.37 2.44
N GLN A 141 -2.21 0.71 2.40
CA GLN A 141 -2.34 1.52 1.19
C GLN A 141 -0.99 2.13 0.78
N PHE A 142 -0.21 2.64 1.75
CA PHE A 142 1.13 3.14 1.52
C PHE A 142 2.04 2.06 0.89
N LEU A 143 2.05 0.84 1.44
CA LEU A 143 2.81 -0.28 0.87
C LEU A 143 2.34 -0.64 -0.55
N PHE A 144 1.02 -0.69 -0.77
CA PHE A 144 0.44 -0.97 -2.09
C PHE A 144 0.86 0.05 -3.14
N TYR A 145 0.71 1.35 -2.86
CA TYR A 145 1.08 2.42 -3.81
C TYR A 145 2.59 2.52 -4.01
N THR A 146 3.39 2.18 -3.00
CA THR A 146 4.85 2.11 -3.13
C THR A 146 5.28 0.96 -4.04
N GLY A 147 4.70 -0.22 -3.87
CA GLY A 147 4.92 -1.35 -4.78
C GLY A 147 4.47 -1.03 -6.20
N LEU A 148 3.29 -0.40 -6.35
CA LEU A 148 2.76 0.02 -7.64
C LEU A 148 3.66 1.05 -8.34
N ALA A 149 4.17 2.05 -7.61
CA ALA A 149 5.10 3.04 -8.13
C ALA A 149 6.40 2.38 -8.62
N SER A 150 6.94 1.44 -7.85
CA SER A 150 8.15 0.69 -8.20
C SER A 150 7.95 -0.16 -9.46
N LEU A 151 6.85 -0.91 -9.54
CA LEU A 151 6.50 -1.70 -10.72
C LEU A 151 6.28 -0.82 -11.97
N TYR A 152 5.63 0.33 -11.79
CA TYR A 152 5.37 1.26 -12.87
C TYR A 152 6.66 1.90 -13.40
N ALA A 153 7.54 2.35 -12.51
CA ALA A 153 8.85 2.89 -12.86
C ALA A 153 9.73 1.85 -13.58
N MET A 154 9.77 0.62 -13.06
CA MET A 154 10.45 -0.50 -13.72
C MET A 154 9.88 -0.76 -15.12
N GLY A 155 8.55 -0.79 -15.27
CA GLY A 155 7.89 -0.97 -16.56
C GLY A 155 8.27 0.12 -17.56
N LEU A 156 8.27 1.40 -17.15
CA LEU A 156 8.71 2.52 -17.99
C LEU A 156 10.15 2.35 -18.46
N VAL A 157 11.08 2.07 -17.54
CA VAL A 157 12.49 1.86 -17.90
C VAL A 157 12.64 0.68 -18.88
N LEU A 158 11.99 -0.46 -18.60
CA LEU A 158 12.02 -1.61 -19.50
C LEU A 158 11.46 -1.28 -20.89
N THR A 159 10.35 -0.54 -20.99
CA THR A 159 9.80 -0.14 -22.30
C THR A 159 10.75 0.75 -23.09
N THR A 160 11.46 1.68 -22.43
CA THR A 160 12.47 2.52 -23.09
C THR A 160 13.67 1.72 -23.59
N TRP A 161 14.02 0.61 -22.93
CA TRP A 161 15.15 -0.24 -23.32
C TRP A 161 14.76 -1.26 -24.38
N LEU A 162 13.54 -1.82 -24.28
CA LEU A 162 13.03 -2.91 -25.11
C LEU A 162 12.35 -2.44 -26.39
N TRP A 163 11.94 -1.16 -26.51
CA TRP A 163 11.36 -0.60 -27.73
C TRP A 163 12.44 0.14 -28.54
N PRO A 164 13.15 -0.52 -29.47
CA PRO A 164 14.32 0.04 -30.14
C PRO A 164 13.93 0.85 -31.39
N ALA A 165 12.63 1.05 -31.64
CA ALA A 165 12.10 1.42 -32.95
C ALA A 165 12.53 2.81 -33.46
N ASP A 166 13.08 3.69 -32.61
CA ASP A 166 13.56 5.03 -33.01
C ASP A 166 14.98 5.36 -32.49
N LYS A 167 15.82 4.36 -32.18
CA LYS A 167 17.22 4.65 -31.78
C LYS A 167 17.98 5.47 -32.83
N GLY A 168 17.67 5.25 -34.12
CA GLY A 168 18.26 5.98 -35.24
C GLY A 168 17.84 7.45 -35.37
N LEU A 169 16.78 7.92 -34.71
CA LEU A 169 16.42 9.35 -34.69
C LEU A 169 16.95 10.04 -33.42
N SER A 170 17.01 9.32 -32.30
CA SER A 170 17.52 9.87 -31.03
C SER A 170 19.02 10.16 -31.05
N GLU A 171 19.83 9.36 -31.77
CA GLU A 171 21.26 9.65 -31.98
C GLU A 171 21.44 10.95 -32.80
N ASN A 172 20.66 11.14 -33.86
CA ASN A 172 20.74 12.32 -34.73
C ASN A 172 20.29 13.63 -34.04
N VAL A 173 19.40 13.56 -33.03
CA VAL A 173 18.99 14.73 -32.24
C VAL A 173 19.94 14.97 -31.06
N ALA A 174 20.49 13.92 -30.44
CA ALA A 174 21.47 14.04 -29.36
C ALA A 174 22.82 14.60 -29.84
N GLU A 175 23.24 14.31 -31.08
CA GLU A 175 24.45 14.90 -31.66
C GLU A 175 24.30 16.40 -31.96
N ALA A 176 23.08 16.90 -32.17
CA ALA A 176 22.82 18.31 -32.49
C ALA A 176 22.86 19.26 -31.26
N ASP A 177 22.76 18.73 -30.03
CA ASP A 177 22.61 19.53 -28.80
C ASP A 177 23.74 19.32 -27.76
N GLY A 178 24.93 18.87 -28.18
CA GLY A 178 26.05 18.60 -27.26
C GLY A 178 25.83 17.37 -26.36
N GLY A 179 25.05 16.39 -26.86
CA GLY A 179 24.39 15.33 -26.08
C GLY A 179 25.23 14.15 -25.60
N ALA A 180 26.56 14.16 -25.73
CA ALA A 180 27.39 13.05 -25.21
C ALA A 180 27.35 12.97 -23.67
N SER A 181 27.49 14.10 -22.95
CA SER A 181 27.43 14.11 -21.49
C SER A 181 26.02 13.82 -20.95
N ASN A 182 24.99 14.37 -21.61
CA ASN A 182 23.59 14.21 -21.20
C ASN A 182 23.10 12.76 -21.39
N SER A 183 23.58 12.07 -22.43
CA SER A 183 23.24 10.65 -22.68
C SER A 183 23.77 9.72 -21.59
N HIS A 184 25.03 9.88 -21.17
CA HIS A 184 25.60 9.09 -20.07
C HIS A 184 24.85 9.32 -18.75
N VAL A 185 24.48 10.57 -18.47
CA VAL A 185 23.70 10.92 -17.28
C VAL A 185 22.31 10.28 -17.32
N HIS A 186 21.59 10.35 -18.45
CA HIS A 186 20.27 9.71 -18.59
C HIS A 186 20.34 8.19 -18.41
N MET A 187 21.31 7.54 -19.05
CA MET A 187 21.52 6.10 -18.93
C MET A 187 21.85 5.69 -17.49
N ALA A 188 22.72 6.45 -16.79
CA ALA A 188 23.01 6.22 -15.39
C ALA A 188 21.76 6.36 -14.51
N HIS A 189 20.94 7.39 -14.73
CA HIS A 189 19.68 7.58 -14.01
C HIS A 189 18.70 6.41 -14.24
N CYS A 190 18.55 5.92 -15.48
CA CYS A 190 17.71 4.76 -15.77
C CYS A 190 18.17 3.49 -15.03
N ILE A 191 19.49 3.26 -14.97
CA ILE A 191 20.06 2.11 -14.25
C ILE A 191 19.79 2.23 -12.74
N ILE A 192 20.03 3.41 -12.16
CA ILE A 192 19.78 3.66 -10.74
C ILE A 192 18.29 3.43 -10.41
N LEU A 193 17.39 4.01 -11.21
CA LEU A 193 15.95 3.85 -11.02
C LEU A 193 15.50 2.39 -11.15
N LEU A 194 16.10 1.62 -12.06
CA LEU A 194 15.80 0.20 -12.21
C LEU A 194 16.23 -0.59 -10.97
N VAL A 195 17.46 -0.37 -10.49
CA VAL A 195 17.99 -1.03 -9.30
C VAL A 195 17.16 -0.66 -8.07
N GLU A 196 16.84 0.62 -7.89
CA GLU A 196 15.98 1.10 -6.80
C GLU A 196 14.59 0.47 -6.86
N SER A 197 13.96 0.46 -8.03
CA SER A 197 12.62 -0.12 -8.23
C SER A 197 12.58 -1.61 -7.90
N VAL A 198 13.63 -2.36 -8.24
CA VAL A 198 13.71 -3.79 -7.95
C VAL A 198 13.94 -4.03 -6.46
N LEU A 199 14.96 -3.39 -5.86
CA LEU A 199 15.31 -3.62 -4.46
C LEU A 199 14.18 -3.18 -3.52
N PHE A 200 13.68 -1.96 -3.72
CA PHE A 200 12.62 -1.41 -2.88
C PHE A 200 11.26 -2.06 -3.16
N GLY A 201 10.96 -2.34 -4.43
CA GLY A 201 9.73 -3.03 -4.83
C GLY A 201 9.63 -4.44 -4.24
N LEU A 202 10.71 -5.21 -4.25
CA LEU A 202 10.73 -6.55 -3.63
C LEU A 202 10.56 -6.47 -2.11
N PHE A 203 11.31 -5.59 -1.45
CA PHE A 203 11.20 -5.38 0.00
C PHE A 203 9.76 -5.03 0.42
N VAL A 204 9.15 -4.04 -0.25
CA VAL A 204 7.80 -3.59 0.06
C VAL A 204 6.75 -4.67 -0.25
N THR A 205 6.94 -5.46 -1.31
CA THR A 205 6.03 -6.55 -1.66
C THR A 205 6.01 -7.64 -0.58
N VAL A 206 7.16 -7.99 0.00
CA VAL A 206 7.24 -8.96 1.09
C VAL A 206 6.51 -8.43 2.33
N ILE A 207 6.79 -7.19 2.74
CA ILE A 207 6.11 -6.56 3.88
C ILE A 207 4.59 -6.50 3.63
N PHE A 208 4.16 -6.12 2.43
CA PHE A 208 2.75 -6.07 2.07
C PHE A 208 2.09 -7.45 2.18
N TYR A 209 2.75 -8.49 1.67
CA TYR A 209 2.26 -9.86 1.78
C TYR A 209 2.08 -10.28 3.23
N ASP A 210 3.08 -10.04 4.09
CA ASP A 210 3.02 -10.39 5.51
C ASP A 210 1.88 -9.65 6.23
N GLN A 211 1.68 -8.37 5.94
CA GLN A 211 0.58 -7.57 6.51
C GLN A 211 -0.79 -8.09 6.08
N VAL A 212 -0.96 -8.45 4.81
CA VAL A 212 -2.21 -9.04 4.31
C VAL A 212 -2.45 -10.41 4.93
N VAL A 213 -1.41 -11.25 5.05
CA VAL A 213 -1.50 -12.56 5.70
C VAL A 213 -1.87 -12.44 7.18
N SER A 214 -1.28 -11.48 7.89
CA SER A 214 -1.60 -11.17 9.28
C SER A 214 -3.09 -10.83 9.44
N ILE A 215 -3.65 -10.01 8.54
CA ILE A 215 -5.07 -9.62 8.57
C ILE A 215 -6.01 -10.77 8.21
N ILE A 216 -5.71 -11.57 7.19
CA ILE A 216 -6.62 -12.67 6.81
C ILE A 216 -6.57 -13.83 7.79
N THR A 217 -5.51 -13.92 8.58
CA THR A 217 -5.36 -14.95 9.61
C THR A 217 -6.00 -14.49 10.91
N ASP A 218 -5.87 -13.20 11.28
CA ASP A 218 -6.45 -12.52 12.47
C ASP A 218 -6.65 -13.38 13.73
N GLU A 219 -5.78 -14.37 13.93
CA GLU A 219 -5.83 -15.29 15.05
C GLU A 219 -4.69 -14.95 16.00
N THR A 220 -5.05 -14.49 17.20
CA THR A 220 -4.09 -14.35 18.30
C THR A 220 -3.61 -15.74 18.74
N PRO A 221 -2.40 -15.87 19.32
CA PRO A 221 -1.94 -17.14 19.89
C PRO A 221 -2.90 -17.72 20.94
N ILE A 222 -3.64 -16.85 21.64
CA ILE A 222 -4.68 -17.23 22.61
C ILE A 222 -5.90 -17.81 21.90
N GLU A 223 -6.36 -17.18 20.83
CA GLU A 223 -7.43 -17.72 19.99
C GLU A 223 -7.00 -19.04 19.32
N GLN A 224 -5.74 -19.14 18.87
CA GLN A 224 -5.19 -20.40 18.35
C GLN A 224 -5.15 -21.49 19.41
N LEU A 225 -4.71 -21.18 20.63
CA LEU A 225 -4.67 -22.13 21.74
C LEU A 225 -6.08 -22.53 22.17
N ARG A 226 -7.00 -21.58 22.33
CA ARG A 226 -8.41 -21.83 22.59
C ARG A 226 -9.01 -22.74 21.52
N ASN A 227 -8.73 -22.46 20.25
CA ASN A 227 -9.19 -23.27 19.13
C ASN A 227 -8.58 -24.68 19.16
N ARG A 228 -7.30 -24.83 19.53
CA ARG A 228 -6.67 -26.14 19.75
C ARG A 228 -7.33 -26.92 20.90
N LEU A 229 -7.52 -26.28 22.05
CA LEU A 229 -8.16 -26.89 23.22
C LEU A 229 -9.62 -27.29 22.94
N LEU A 230 -10.36 -26.45 22.21
CA LEU A 230 -11.74 -26.77 21.78
C LEU A 230 -11.77 -27.96 20.81
N LYS A 231 -10.80 -28.04 19.90
CA LYS A 231 -10.65 -29.17 18.97
C LYS A 231 -10.31 -30.47 19.70
N GLU A 232 -9.46 -30.40 20.71
CA GLU A 232 -9.13 -31.54 21.60
C GLU A 232 -10.33 -31.96 22.46
N ALA A 233 -11.20 -31.02 22.83
CA ALA A 233 -12.38 -31.28 23.65
C ALA A 233 -13.59 -31.88 22.90
N ASN A 234 -13.49 -32.21 21.61
CA ASN A 234 -14.56 -32.81 20.78
C ASN A 234 -15.91 -32.06 20.82
N ARG A 235 -15.93 -30.79 21.24
CA ARG A 235 -17.10 -29.93 21.13
C ARG A 235 -17.12 -29.35 19.72
N GLU A 236 -17.96 -29.89 18.85
CA GLU A 236 -18.35 -29.22 17.61
C GLU A 236 -19.11 -27.93 17.96
N VAL A 237 -18.37 -26.83 18.15
CA VAL A 237 -18.95 -25.50 18.04
C VAL A 237 -18.92 -25.17 16.56
N ALA A 238 -20.10 -24.96 15.97
CA ALA A 238 -20.25 -24.50 14.59
C ALA A 238 -19.27 -23.35 14.31
N HIS A 239 -18.24 -23.65 13.53
CA HIS A 239 -17.23 -22.68 13.12
C HIS A 239 -17.93 -21.51 12.41
N THR A 240 -18.01 -20.36 13.05
CA THR A 240 -18.16 -19.10 12.30
C THR A 240 -16.77 -18.59 11.99
N ARG A 241 -15.99 -19.35 11.19
CA ARG A 241 -14.75 -18.80 10.61
C ARG A 241 -15.19 -17.57 9.84
N LYS A 242 -14.86 -16.37 10.35
CA LYS A 242 -15.18 -15.13 9.67
C LYS A 242 -14.63 -15.24 8.25
N PRO A 243 -15.45 -15.02 7.20
CA PRO A 243 -14.94 -15.11 5.84
C PRO A 243 -13.81 -14.08 5.67
N LYS A 244 -12.77 -14.40 4.88
CA LYS A 244 -11.58 -13.53 4.72
C LYS A 244 -11.95 -12.08 4.36
N ILE A 245 -13.01 -11.89 3.58
CA ILE A 245 -13.53 -10.57 3.21
C ILE A 245 -14.09 -9.80 4.42
N ALA A 246 -14.64 -10.47 5.43
CA ALA A 246 -15.10 -9.84 6.66
C ALA A 246 -13.91 -9.29 7.47
N LEU A 247 -12.80 -10.03 7.55
CA LEU A 247 -11.57 -9.57 8.22
C LEU A 247 -10.97 -8.35 7.50
N LEU A 248 -10.91 -8.38 6.17
CA LEU A 248 -10.48 -7.21 5.39
C LEU A 248 -11.42 -6.01 5.58
N ARG A 249 -12.73 -6.24 5.71
CA ARG A 249 -13.71 -5.17 6.01
C ARG A 249 -13.54 -4.57 7.41
N GLU A 250 -12.96 -5.29 8.37
CA GLU A 250 -12.65 -4.72 9.69
C GLU A 250 -11.54 -3.66 9.59
N VAL A 251 -10.56 -3.85 8.69
CA VAL A 251 -9.45 -2.91 8.48
C VAL A 251 -9.78 -1.81 7.46
N PHE A 252 -10.28 -2.19 6.29
CA PHE A 252 -10.51 -1.25 5.18
C PHE A 252 -11.86 -0.52 5.24
N GLY A 253 -12.78 -1.06 6.06
CA GLY A 253 -14.13 -0.56 6.22
C GLY A 253 -15.19 -1.38 5.46
N ARG A 254 -16.45 -1.20 5.89
CA ARG A 254 -17.62 -1.93 5.34
C ARG A 254 -18.22 -1.30 4.08
N GLY A 255 -17.70 -0.16 3.64
CA GLY A 255 -18.13 0.54 2.43
C GLY A 255 -17.76 -0.20 1.14
N PHE A 256 -17.94 0.47 0.00
CA PHE A 256 -17.56 -0.07 -1.31
C PHE A 256 -16.07 -0.39 -1.39
N VAL A 257 -15.71 -1.47 -2.10
CA VAL A 257 -14.31 -1.92 -2.26
C VAL A 257 -13.45 -0.84 -2.93
N ILE A 258 -14.04 0.01 -3.78
CA ILE A 258 -13.33 1.14 -4.40
C ILE A 258 -12.76 2.10 -3.33
N CYS A 259 -13.49 2.30 -2.21
CA CYS A 259 -13.04 3.13 -1.09
C CYS A 259 -11.87 2.53 -0.31
N TRP A 260 -11.48 1.28 -0.59
CA TRP A 260 -10.31 0.64 0.01
C TRP A 260 -9.00 1.16 -0.59
N PHE A 261 -9.05 1.74 -1.78
CA PHE A 261 -7.88 2.35 -2.44
C PHE A 261 -7.67 3.81 -2.06
N PHE A 262 -8.70 4.49 -1.55
CA PHE A 262 -8.58 5.90 -1.18
C PHE A 262 -8.21 6.07 0.30
N PRO A 263 -7.33 7.04 0.64
CA PRO A 263 -6.91 7.35 2.01
C PRO A 263 -8.00 8.09 2.82
N CYS A 264 -9.27 7.78 2.54
CA CYS A 264 -10.44 8.35 3.19
C CYS A 264 -11.09 7.29 4.10
N ASN A 265 -11.59 7.72 5.26
CA ASN A 265 -12.47 6.89 6.07
C ASN A 265 -13.89 6.95 5.50
N CYS A 266 -14.20 6.03 4.58
CA CYS A 266 -15.55 5.87 4.03
C CYS A 266 -16.44 4.97 4.89
N SER A 267 -16.02 4.63 6.11
CA SER A 267 -16.89 3.99 7.10
C SER A 267 -17.29 5.04 8.12
N PRO A 268 -18.60 5.25 8.39
CA PRO A 268 -18.98 5.95 9.61
C PRO A 268 -18.29 5.24 10.80
N PRO A 269 -17.88 5.96 11.85
CA PRO A 269 -17.47 5.31 13.07
C PRO A 269 -18.59 4.33 13.40
N SER A 270 -18.28 3.04 13.43
CA SER A 270 -19.23 2.05 13.90
C SER A 270 -19.66 2.54 15.29
N GLY A 271 -20.88 3.06 15.40
CA GLY A 271 -21.52 3.49 16.65
C GLY A 271 -21.82 2.28 17.54
N GLY A 272 -20.80 1.46 17.76
CA GLY A 272 -20.87 0.07 18.19
C GLY A 272 -19.56 -0.70 17.96
N GLY A 273 -18.45 -0.05 17.58
CA GLY A 273 -17.15 -0.58 17.98
C GLY A 273 -17.13 -0.64 19.51
N PRO A 274 -16.42 -1.59 20.15
CA PRO A 274 -16.41 -1.67 21.60
C PRO A 274 -16.06 -0.28 22.13
N SER A 275 -17.00 0.35 22.84
CA SER A 275 -16.64 1.45 23.71
C SER A 275 -15.73 0.78 24.73
N TYR A 276 -14.43 0.94 24.54
CA TYR A 276 -13.47 0.60 25.57
C TYR A 276 -13.68 1.66 26.64
N SER A 277 -14.72 1.48 27.44
CA SER A 277 -14.83 2.17 28.71
C SER A 277 -13.50 1.92 29.43
N TYR A 278 -12.90 3.00 29.89
CA TYR A 278 -11.62 3.04 30.61
C TYR A 278 -11.60 2.08 31.80
N LEU A 279 -12.79 1.75 32.26
CA LEU A 279 -13.10 0.81 33.31
C LEU A 279 -13.92 -0.31 32.68
N PRO A 280 -13.66 -1.58 33.03
CA PRO A 280 -14.68 -2.60 32.89
C PRO A 280 -15.99 -2.03 33.47
N ASN A 281 -17.14 -2.23 32.81
CA ASN A 281 -18.43 -1.88 33.40
C ASN A 281 -18.58 -2.69 34.68
N TYR A 282 -18.13 -2.13 35.80
CA TYR A 282 -18.57 -2.54 37.11
C TYR A 282 -19.87 -1.78 37.31
N ASP A 283 -20.99 -2.49 37.24
CA ASP A 283 -22.23 -2.00 37.80
C ASP A 283 -21.96 -1.73 39.29
N VAL A 284 -21.90 -0.45 39.66
CA VAL A 284 -21.83 0.01 41.07
C VAL A 284 -23.24 0.08 41.63
#